data_AF-A0A3A4QTQ6-F1
#
_entry.id   AF-A0A3A4QTQ6-F1
#
_cell.length_a   1.000
_cell.length_b   1.000
_cell.length_c   1.000
_cell.angle_alpha   90.00
_cell.angle_beta   90.00
_cell.angle_gamma   90.00
#
_symmetry.space_group_name_H-M   'P 1'
#
loop_
_entity.id
_entity.type
_entity.pdbx_description
1 polymer ?
#
loop_
_entity_poly.entity_id
_entity_poly.type
_entity_poly.pdbx_seq_one_letter_code
_entity_poly.pdbx_strand_id
1 'polypeptide(L)'
;MNTQPVQIHTSPGLKELAATAGGQMFPSASGISYTISTIQDLDDTHIAQTEKQAPSFYVRLANDVSCHSRIIAFISRLSPYDVLLTTGQRTFDELRQGSVIGVHGSFRERQIRHLALHADVIMVKPPVSEAVKQLSNGTIDGLVISDAERILTIPDGFTIETFSPQFFIPEPFQGIVCVQAGKGTEQYHSYARSVSSPILEIVHDAEAGFKNACIQQKRSLTGALCIAFQDKFTLYGSIFSPDGTGFVQGTASFTSETLSKEVSRLAETLLFHSKGMPIE
;
A
#
# COMPACT_ATOMS: atom_id res chain seq x y z
N MET A 1 50.89 -32.70 -3.23
CA MET A 1 50.25 -31.38 -3.17
C MET A 1 48.75 -31.62 -3.21
N ASN A 2 48.10 -31.36 -2.08
CA ASN A 2 46.70 -31.68 -1.78
C ASN A 2 45.88 -30.42 -2.06
N THR A 3 45.04 -30.41 -3.09
CA THR A 3 44.07 -29.32 -3.32
C THR A 3 42.69 -29.84 -2.96
N GLN A 4 42.21 -29.43 -1.79
CA GLN A 4 40.84 -29.68 -1.37
C GLN A 4 39.84 -28.86 -2.22
N PRO A 5 38.61 -29.36 -2.44
CA PRO A 5 37.54 -28.58 -3.03
C PRO A 5 37.09 -27.48 -2.06
N VAL A 6 36.86 -26.28 -2.59
CA VAL A 6 36.29 -25.13 -1.88
C VAL A 6 34.89 -25.51 -1.41
N GLN A 7 34.69 -25.55 -0.09
CA GLN A 7 33.36 -25.67 0.49
C GLN A 7 32.61 -24.35 0.35
N ILE A 8 31.48 -24.39 -0.36
CA ILE A 8 30.50 -23.31 -0.36
C ILE A 8 29.76 -23.38 0.98
N HIS A 9 30.12 -22.51 1.90
CA HIS A 9 29.33 -22.28 3.11
C HIS A 9 28.01 -21.63 2.70
N THR A 10 26.93 -22.40 2.73
CA THR A 10 25.57 -21.86 2.71
C THR A 10 25.31 -21.24 4.09
N SER A 11 25.24 -19.91 4.16
CA SER A 11 24.85 -19.21 5.38
C SER A 11 23.42 -19.64 5.78
N PRO A 12 23.15 -20.03 7.04
CA PRO A 12 21.85 -20.55 7.48
C PRO A 12 20.67 -19.56 7.38
N GLY A 13 20.94 -18.26 7.18
CA GLY A 13 19.95 -17.19 7.38
C GLY A 13 18.74 -17.17 6.43
N LEU A 14 18.83 -17.71 5.21
CA LEU A 14 17.72 -17.66 4.24
C LEU A 14 16.67 -18.77 4.46
N LYS A 15 17.04 -19.90 5.07
CA LYS A 15 16.08 -20.97 5.41
C LYS A 15 15.34 -20.69 6.73
N GLU A 16 15.97 -19.99 7.67
CA GLU A 16 15.29 -19.57 8.91
C GLU A 16 14.29 -18.42 8.67
N LEU A 17 14.56 -17.49 7.76
CA LEU A 17 13.62 -16.41 7.40
C LEU A 17 12.31 -16.90 6.76
N ALA A 18 12.36 -18.00 6.01
CA ALA A 18 11.17 -18.65 5.45
C ALA A 18 10.34 -19.38 6.53
N ALA A 19 10.96 -19.79 7.65
CA ALA A 19 10.30 -20.51 8.73
C ALA A 19 9.57 -19.58 9.72
N THR A 20 10.06 -18.36 9.92
CA THR A 20 9.42 -17.36 10.82
C THR A 20 8.23 -16.64 10.18
N ALA A 21 8.07 -16.74 8.85
CA ALA A 21 6.88 -16.28 8.11
C ALA A 21 5.70 -17.25 8.18
N GLY A 22 5.78 -18.27 9.03
CA GLY A 22 4.69 -19.19 9.34
C GLY A 22 3.56 -18.49 10.10
N GLY A 23 2.58 -17.96 9.36
CA GLY A 23 1.23 -17.72 9.88
C GLY A 23 0.82 -16.27 10.18
N GLN A 24 1.66 -15.26 9.93
CA GLN A 24 1.23 -13.85 10.03
C GLN A 24 1.21 -13.17 8.66
N MET A 25 0.05 -12.60 8.31
CA MET A 25 -0.25 -11.95 7.02
C MET A 25 0.55 -10.66 6.75
N PHE A 26 1.25 -10.12 7.75
CA PHE A 26 2.01 -8.88 7.64
C PHE A 26 3.34 -9.02 8.39
N PRO A 27 4.50 -8.84 7.72
CA PRO A 27 5.79 -8.90 8.39
C PRO A 27 5.96 -7.71 9.33
N SER A 28 6.68 -7.91 10.43
CA SER A 28 7.03 -6.83 11.36
C SER A 28 7.94 -5.79 10.69
N ALA A 29 7.90 -4.54 11.16
CA ALA A 29 8.77 -3.46 10.67
C ALA A 29 10.27 -3.84 10.71
N SER A 30 10.67 -4.65 11.69
CA SER A 30 12.03 -5.20 11.80
C SER A 30 12.39 -6.17 10.68
N GLY A 31 11.46 -7.04 10.26
CA GLY A 31 11.68 -7.99 9.15
C GLY A 31 11.82 -7.27 7.81
N ILE A 32 11.04 -6.20 7.60
CA ILE A 32 11.11 -5.37 6.40
C ILE A 32 12.42 -4.57 6.36
N SER A 33 12.84 -3.99 7.48
CA SER A 33 14.13 -3.28 7.58
C SER A 33 15.31 -4.19 7.27
N TYR A 34 15.26 -5.47 7.66
CA TYR A 34 16.30 -6.45 7.36
C TYR A 34 16.31 -6.88 5.88
N THR A 35 15.14 -7.05 5.25
CA THR A 35 15.07 -7.31 3.80
C THR A 35 15.57 -6.11 2.98
N ILE A 36 15.22 -4.89 3.40
CA ILE A 36 15.73 -3.64 2.81
C ILE A 36 17.25 -3.57 2.96
N SER A 37 17.79 -3.82 4.15
CA SER A 37 19.24 -3.80 4.37
C SER A 37 19.94 -4.88 3.54
N THR A 38 19.37 -6.08 3.40
CA THR A 38 19.97 -7.15 2.60
C THR A 38 20.02 -6.80 1.10
N ILE A 39 18.98 -6.14 0.57
CA ILE A 39 18.96 -5.67 -0.81
C ILE A 39 19.95 -4.51 -1.00
N GLN A 40 20.12 -3.64 0.00
CA GLN A 40 21.12 -2.57 0.01
C GLN A 40 22.56 -3.11 0.21
N ASP A 41 22.76 -4.15 0.99
CA ASP A 41 24.07 -4.75 1.26
C ASP A 41 24.60 -5.53 0.05
N LEU A 42 23.68 -6.10 -0.75
CA LEU A 42 23.98 -6.64 -2.08
C LEU A 42 24.38 -5.55 -3.07
N ASP A 43 23.92 -4.32 -2.87
CA ASP A 43 24.38 -3.13 -3.57
C ASP A 43 25.85 -2.88 -3.18
N ASP A 44 26.18 -2.78 -1.89
CA ASP A 44 27.52 -2.42 -1.43
C ASP A 44 28.63 -3.42 -1.80
N THR A 45 28.34 -4.72 -1.85
CA THR A 45 29.34 -5.74 -2.24
C THR A 45 29.56 -5.86 -3.77
N HIS A 46 28.63 -5.38 -4.60
CA HIS A 46 28.78 -5.31 -6.07
C HIS A 46 29.17 -3.90 -6.58
N ILE A 47 28.87 -2.84 -5.83
CA ILE A 47 29.15 -1.43 -6.17
C ILE A 47 30.65 -1.10 -6.17
N ALA A 48 31.46 -1.82 -5.39
CA ALA A 48 32.89 -1.50 -5.22
C ALA A 48 33.77 -1.64 -6.48
N GLN A 49 33.20 -1.94 -7.66
CA GLN A 49 33.97 -2.06 -8.91
C GLN A 49 33.50 -1.21 -10.10
N THR A 50 32.49 -0.33 -9.98
CA THR A 50 32.07 0.51 -11.13
C THR A 50 31.41 1.84 -10.72
N GLU A 51 32.21 2.90 -10.51
CA GLU A 51 31.70 4.28 -10.38
C GLU A 51 31.44 4.92 -11.76
N LYS A 52 30.15 5.07 -12.14
CA LYS A 52 29.58 6.29 -12.81
C LYS A 52 28.11 6.20 -13.27
N GLN A 53 27.41 5.12 -13.02
CA GLN A 53 25.94 5.05 -13.16
C GLN A 53 25.42 4.23 -11.98
N ALA A 54 25.07 4.90 -10.88
CA ALA A 54 24.38 4.24 -9.78
C ALA A 54 23.15 3.52 -10.36
N PRO A 55 22.98 2.21 -10.14
CA PRO A 55 21.81 1.52 -10.66
C PRO A 55 20.57 2.15 -10.01
N SER A 56 19.61 2.59 -10.83
CA SER A 56 18.42 3.34 -10.36
C SER A 56 17.38 2.41 -9.75
N PHE A 57 17.76 1.62 -8.73
CA PHE A 57 16.82 0.80 -7.97
C PHE A 57 16.42 1.47 -6.66
N TYR A 58 15.15 1.35 -6.33
CA TYR A 58 14.61 1.85 -5.08
C TYR A 58 13.64 0.84 -4.49
N VAL A 59 13.75 0.57 -3.19
CA VAL A 59 12.70 -0.12 -2.44
C VAL A 59 11.75 0.95 -1.90
N ARG A 60 10.51 0.95 -2.39
CA ARG A 60 9.51 1.98 -2.08
C ARG A 60 8.10 1.40 -2.03
N LEU A 61 7.15 2.19 -1.54
CA LEU A 61 5.73 1.88 -1.67
C LEU A 61 5.30 1.94 -3.14
N ALA A 62 4.42 1.02 -3.56
CA ALA A 62 3.90 0.93 -4.92
C ALA A 62 3.00 2.11 -5.32
N ASN A 63 2.53 2.90 -4.35
CA ASN A 63 1.81 4.15 -4.58
C ASN A 63 2.72 5.36 -4.84
N ASP A 64 4.03 5.21 -4.65
CA ASP A 64 5.05 6.24 -4.91
C ASP A 64 5.95 5.82 -6.08
N VAL A 65 5.34 5.55 -7.24
CA VAL A 65 6.08 5.19 -8.46
C VAL A 65 6.37 6.45 -9.27
N SER A 66 7.66 6.71 -9.51
CA SER A 66 8.10 7.84 -10.32
C SER A 66 7.84 7.60 -11.82
N CYS A 67 7.66 8.65 -12.61
CA CYS A 67 7.49 8.54 -14.06
C CYS A 67 8.72 7.98 -14.82
N HIS A 68 9.86 7.81 -14.14
CA HIS A 68 11.10 7.29 -14.71
C HIS A 68 11.47 5.89 -14.20
N SER A 69 10.60 5.26 -13.40
CA SER A 69 10.81 3.92 -12.84
C SER A 69 9.63 3.00 -13.13
N ARG A 70 9.87 1.70 -13.07
CA ARG A 70 8.83 0.65 -13.12
C ARG A 70 9.01 -0.33 -11.98
N ILE A 71 7.93 -0.92 -11.50
CA ILE A 71 7.99 -2.02 -10.54
C ILE A 71 8.57 -3.26 -11.24
N ILE A 72 9.54 -3.91 -10.60
CA ILE A 72 10.19 -5.12 -11.12
C ILE A 72 10.08 -6.33 -10.18
N ALA A 73 9.71 -6.09 -8.92
CA ALA A 73 9.50 -7.12 -7.90
C ALA A 73 8.60 -6.59 -6.77
N PHE A 74 7.81 -7.47 -6.17
CA PHE A 74 6.94 -7.17 -5.03
C PHE A 74 7.46 -7.91 -3.79
N ILE A 75 7.81 -7.17 -2.75
CA ILE A 75 8.55 -7.72 -1.61
C ILE A 75 7.61 -8.13 -0.49
N SER A 76 6.79 -7.18 -0.02
CA SER A 76 5.88 -7.38 1.11
C SER A 76 4.71 -6.41 1.00
N ARG A 77 3.71 -6.56 1.88
CA ARG A 77 2.67 -5.57 2.08
C ARG A 77 2.65 -5.18 3.56
N LEU A 78 2.82 -3.90 3.85
CA LEU A 78 2.46 -3.30 5.13
C LEU A 78 0.94 -3.32 5.32
N SER A 79 0.45 -2.78 6.42
CA SER A 79 -0.99 -2.62 6.62
C SER A 79 -1.61 -1.86 5.44
N PRO A 80 -2.61 -2.44 4.75
CA PRO A 80 -3.25 -1.80 3.61
C PRO A 80 -4.32 -0.80 4.05
N TYR A 81 -4.61 -0.71 5.34
CA TYR A 81 -5.74 0.06 5.87
C TYR A 81 -5.36 1.52 6.13
N ASP A 82 -6.40 2.34 6.25
CA ASP A 82 -6.29 3.69 6.76
C ASP A 82 -6.61 3.71 8.25
N VAL A 83 -6.00 4.65 8.95
CA VAL A 83 -6.12 4.80 10.40
C VAL A 83 -6.46 6.22 10.78
N LEU A 84 -7.24 6.37 11.85
CA LEU A 84 -7.39 7.60 12.60
C LEU A 84 -6.38 7.59 13.76
N LEU A 85 -5.61 8.66 13.85
CA LEU A 85 -4.77 8.97 15.00
C LEU A 85 -5.46 10.03 15.85
N THR A 86 -5.57 9.77 17.15
CA THR A 86 -6.06 10.75 18.13
C THR A 86 -5.14 10.86 19.33
N THR A 87 -5.22 11.99 20.04
CA THR A 87 -4.66 12.13 21.38
C THR A 87 -5.72 11.76 22.42
N GLY A 88 -5.37 10.84 23.32
CA GLY A 88 -6.34 10.23 24.24
C GLY A 88 -7.16 9.11 23.57
N GLN A 89 -7.89 8.31 24.36
CA GLN A 89 -8.67 7.17 23.85
C GLN A 89 -9.98 7.65 23.19
N ARG A 90 -9.89 8.37 22.07
CA ARG A 90 -11.06 8.78 21.29
C ARG A 90 -11.09 8.02 19.98
N THR A 91 -12.20 7.35 19.74
CA THR A 91 -12.58 6.78 18.44
C THR A 91 -13.22 7.83 17.54
N PHE A 92 -13.39 7.50 16.26
CA PHE A 92 -14.01 8.32 15.24
C PHE A 92 -15.44 8.72 15.64
N ASP A 93 -16.21 7.78 16.19
CA ASP A 93 -17.59 8.01 16.64
C ASP A 93 -17.66 8.84 17.94
N GLU A 94 -16.55 8.99 18.65
CA GLU A 94 -16.44 9.79 19.88
C GLU A 94 -15.94 11.22 19.61
N LEU A 95 -15.62 11.55 18.34
CA LEU A 95 -15.29 12.91 17.96
C LEU A 95 -16.48 13.85 18.19
N ARG A 96 -16.20 15.06 18.66
CA ARG A 96 -17.24 16.03 18.98
C ARG A 96 -17.70 16.72 17.70
N GLN A 97 -18.93 17.24 17.72
CA GLN A 97 -19.38 18.15 16.67
C GLN A 97 -18.42 19.36 16.58
N GLY A 98 -17.99 19.68 15.35
CA GLY A 98 -16.99 20.71 15.10
C GLY A 98 -15.55 20.29 15.35
N SER A 99 -15.27 19.00 15.62
CA SER A 99 -13.88 18.51 15.68
C SER A 99 -13.15 18.72 14.35
N VAL A 100 -11.86 19.04 14.42
CA VAL A 100 -11.03 19.27 13.23
C VAL A 100 -10.24 18.01 12.90
N ILE A 101 -10.49 17.41 11.74
CA ILE A 101 -9.81 16.22 11.26
C ILE A 101 -8.85 16.60 10.12
N GLY A 102 -7.55 16.40 10.35
CA GLY A 102 -6.55 16.46 9.29
C GLY A 102 -6.57 15.18 8.45
N VAL A 103 -6.53 15.29 7.13
CA VAL A 103 -6.54 14.12 6.23
C VAL A 103 -5.42 14.24 5.19
N HIS A 104 -4.62 13.18 5.04
CA HIS A 104 -3.59 13.10 4.00
C HIS A 104 -4.10 12.33 2.78
N GLY A 105 -4.25 13.03 1.65
CA GLY A 105 -4.70 12.45 0.37
C GLY A 105 -6.17 12.73 0.06
N SER A 106 -6.44 13.10 -1.19
CA SER A 106 -7.76 13.54 -1.67
C SER A 106 -8.80 12.42 -1.62
N PHE A 107 -8.40 11.17 -1.88
CA PHE A 107 -9.32 10.04 -1.81
C PHE A 107 -9.84 9.82 -0.38
N ARG A 108 -8.94 9.85 0.62
CA ARG A 108 -9.31 9.78 2.04
C ARG A 108 -10.19 10.95 2.44
N GLU A 109 -9.88 12.17 1.98
CA GLU A 109 -10.68 13.36 2.28
C GLU A 109 -12.15 13.17 1.86
N ARG A 110 -12.38 12.64 0.66
CA ARG A 110 -13.74 12.41 0.15
C ARG A 110 -14.50 11.39 0.98
N GLN A 111 -13.84 10.31 1.38
CA GLN A 111 -14.44 9.31 2.26
C GLN A 111 -14.74 9.87 3.66
N ILE A 112 -13.82 10.63 4.25
CA ILE A 112 -14.06 11.26 5.56
C ILE A 112 -15.19 12.29 5.48
N ARG A 113 -15.26 13.12 4.43
CA ARG A 113 -16.38 14.06 4.26
C ARG A 113 -17.73 13.36 4.12
N HIS A 114 -17.75 12.16 3.53
CA HIS A 114 -18.95 11.34 3.44
C HIS A 114 -19.38 10.79 4.82
N LEU A 115 -18.42 10.37 5.65
CA LEU A 115 -18.67 9.73 6.95
C LEU A 115 -18.85 10.74 8.10
N ALA A 116 -18.03 11.78 8.16
CA ALA A 116 -17.95 12.76 9.24
C ALA A 116 -18.63 14.09 8.87
N LEU A 117 -19.93 14.05 8.58
CA LEU A 117 -20.71 15.27 8.29
C LEU A 117 -20.75 16.29 9.45
N HIS A 118 -20.34 15.86 10.65
CA HIS A 118 -20.32 16.67 11.86
C HIS A 118 -18.95 17.31 12.18
N ALA A 119 -17.90 16.99 11.40
CA ALA A 119 -16.52 17.42 11.66
C ALA A 119 -15.98 18.32 10.52
N ASP A 120 -15.06 19.21 10.88
CA ASP A 120 -14.34 20.05 9.93
C ASP A 120 -13.13 19.29 9.38
N VAL A 121 -13.14 19.00 8.08
CA VAL A 121 -12.07 18.26 7.41
C VAL A 121 -11.09 19.22 6.75
N ILE A 122 -9.80 19.13 7.13
CA ILE A 122 -8.71 19.91 6.54
C ILE A 122 -7.71 19.01 5.82
N MET A 123 -7.23 19.47 4.66
CA MET A 123 -6.21 18.75 3.90
C MET A 123 -4.82 18.95 4.50
N VAL A 124 -4.17 17.85 4.85
CA VAL A 124 -2.78 17.81 5.29
C VAL A 124 -1.87 17.77 4.07
N LYS A 125 -0.91 18.71 4.02
CA LYS A 125 0.15 18.71 3.02
C LYS A 125 1.40 18.03 3.58
N PRO A 126 2.21 17.36 2.74
CA PRO A 126 3.51 16.87 3.17
C PRO A 126 4.42 18.00 3.72
N PRO A 127 5.27 17.71 4.72
CA PRO A 127 5.41 16.41 5.38
C PRO A 127 4.35 16.16 6.45
N VAL A 128 3.88 14.91 6.58
CA VAL A 128 2.91 14.49 7.60
C VAL A 128 3.38 14.78 9.03
N SER A 129 4.69 14.88 9.25
CA SER A 129 5.27 15.26 10.55
C SER A 129 4.74 16.58 11.11
N GLU A 130 4.35 17.54 10.27
CA GLU A 130 3.75 18.79 10.74
C GLU A 130 2.32 18.58 11.25
N ALA A 131 1.53 17.74 10.59
CA ALA A 131 0.20 17.37 11.07
C ALA A 131 0.26 16.57 12.38
N VAL A 132 1.28 15.73 12.56
CA VAL A 132 1.52 15.03 13.83
C VAL A 132 1.77 16.02 14.97
N LYS A 133 2.54 17.10 14.73
CA LYS A 133 2.72 18.16 15.73
C LYS A 133 1.41 18.89 16.02
N GLN A 134 0.61 19.20 14.99
CA GLN A 134 -0.70 19.82 15.17
C GLN A 134 -1.63 18.94 16.01
N LEU A 135 -1.61 17.62 15.79
CA LEU A 135 -2.36 16.65 16.58
C LEU A 135 -1.89 16.63 18.05
N SER A 136 -0.57 16.57 18.28
CA SER A 136 0.01 16.59 19.62
C SER A 136 -0.27 17.89 20.38
N ASN A 137 -0.32 19.02 19.67
CA ASN A 137 -0.61 20.33 20.25
C ASN A 137 -2.11 20.61 20.40
N GLY A 138 -2.99 19.73 19.91
CA GLY A 138 -4.44 19.90 19.93
C GLY A 138 -4.98 20.95 18.96
N THR A 139 -4.21 21.32 17.92
CA THR A 139 -4.70 22.18 16.82
C THR A 139 -5.64 21.42 15.89
N ILE A 140 -5.46 20.10 15.79
CA ILE A 140 -6.43 19.18 15.17
C ILE A 140 -6.79 18.10 16.19
N ASP A 141 -8.02 17.61 16.13
CA ASP A 141 -8.55 16.59 17.04
C ASP A 141 -8.23 15.16 16.56
N GLY A 142 -8.02 14.99 15.26
CA GLY A 142 -7.69 13.71 14.65
C GLY A 142 -6.90 13.85 13.37
N LEU A 143 -6.13 12.82 13.03
CA LEU A 143 -5.35 12.74 11.79
C LEU A 143 -5.62 11.42 11.09
N VAL A 144 -6.11 11.47 9.85
CA VAL A 144 -6.36 10.30 9.00
C VAL A 144 -5.27 10.16 7.95
N ILE A 145 -4.59 9.01 7.98
CA ILE A 145 -3.48 8.65 7.09
C ILE A 145 -3.52 7.15 6.79
N SER A 146 -2.68 6.69 5.85
CA SER A 146 -2.45 5.24 5.70
C SER A 146 -1.68 4.67 6.88
N ASP A 147 -2.04 3.47 7.32
CA ASP A 147 -1.32 2.79 8.40
C ASP A 147 0.11 2.43 7.96
N ALA A 148 0.31 2.15 6.67
CA ALA A 148 1.64 1.99 6.09
C ALA A 148 2.52 3.24 6.28
N GLU A 149 2.00 4.45 6.01
CA GLU A 149 2.73 5.71 6.24
C GLU A 149 2.97 5.95 7.73
N ARG A 150 2.00 5.66 8.60
CA ARG A 150 2.16 5.73 10.05
C ARG A 150 3.32 4.87 10.52
N ILE A 151 3.34 3.59 10.13
CA ILE A 151 4.37 2.61 10.53
C ILE A 151 5.77 3.11 10.15
N LEU A 152 5.90 3.82 9.03
CA LEU A 152 7.19 4.29 8.52
C LEU A 152 7.64 5.63 9.12
N THR A 153 6.72 6.47 9.60
CA THR A 153 7.03 7.90 9.85
C THR A 153 6.59 8.44 11.20
N ILE A 154 5.74 7.72 11.94
CA ILE A 154 5.11 8.23 13.17
C ILE A 154 5.50 7.37 14.37
N PRO A 155 6.01 7.98 15.46
CA PRO A 155 6.34 7.26 16.67
C PRO A 155 5.09 6.74 17.40
N ASP A 156 5.28 5.73 18.25
CA ASP A 156 4.23 5.21 19.12
C ASP A 156 3.75 6.27 20.13
N GLY A 157 2.55 6.09 20.68
CA GLY A 157 1.97 6.95 21.73
C GLY A 157 0.65 7.64 21.36
N PHE A 158 0.18 7.46 20.13
CA PHE A 158 -1.16 7.87 19.71
C PHE A 158 -2.16 6.73 19.91
N THR A 159 -3.42 7.08 20.11
CA THR A 159 -4.52 6.12 19.95
C THR A 159 -4.73 5.90 18.46
N ILE A 160 -4.84 4.64 18.05
CA ILE A 160 -4.96 4.24 16.65
C ILE A 160 -6.28 3.48 16.49
N GLU A 161 -7.16 4.00 15.64
CA GLU A 161 -8.33 3.28 15.18
C GLU A 161 -8.12 2.93 13.70
N THR A 162 -8.27 1.65 13.36
CA THR A 162 -8.20 1.18 11.97
C THR A 162 -9.58 1.22 11.35
N PHE A 163 -9.71 1.87 10.20
CA PHE A 163 -10.99 1.88 9.50
C PHE A 163 -11.28 0.54 8.83
N SER A 164 -12.55 0.12 8.91
CA SER A 164 -13.02 -1.08 8.21
C SER A 164 -13.11 -0.82 6.70
N PRO A 165 -12.56 -1.71 5.84
CA PRO A 165 -12.69 -1.63 4.38
C PRO A 165 -14.13 -1.61 3.85
N GLN A 166 -15.09 -2.03 4.67
CA GLN A 166 -16.52 -1.99 4.34
C GLN A 166 -17.08 -0.56 4.27
N PHE A 167 -16.46 0.37 5.01
CA PHE A 167 -16.91 1.77 5.12
C PHE A 167 -15.85 2.76 4.66
N PHE A 168 -14.58 2.36 4.71
CA PHE A 168 -13.44 3.17 4.29
C PHE A 168 -12.47 2.29 3.50
N ILE A 169 -12.61 2.30 2.18
CA ILE A 169 -11.78 1.47 1.32
C ILE A 169 -10.41 2.14 1.14
N PRO A 170 -9.30 1.40 1.16
CA PRO A 170 -7.99 1.95 0.86
C PRO A 170 -7.82 2.39 -0.59
N GLU A 171 -6.82 3.24 -0.83
CA GLU A 171 -6.31 3.48 -2.18
C GLU A 171 -5.69 2.19 -2.74
N PRO A 172 -5.82 1.92 -4.06
CA PRO A 172 -5.11 0.81 -4.70
C PRO A 172 -3.63 0.83 -4.36
N PHE A 173 -3.01 -0.34 -4.23
CA PHE A 173 -1.61 -0.62 -3.91
C PHE A 173 -1.11 -0.13 -2.54
N GLN A 174 -2.01 0.33 -1.68
CA GLN A 174 -1.64 0.80 -0.35
C GLN A 174 -0.90 -0.28 0.45
N GLY A 175 0.23 0.13 1.03
CA GLY A 175 1.11 -0.73 1.82
C GLY A 175 2.00 -1.67 1.01
N ILE A 176 1.83 -1.83 -0.32
CA ILE A 176 2.68 -2.73 -1.11
C ILE A 176 4.09 -2.15 -1.19
N VAL A 177 5.08 -2.89 -0.73
CA VAL A 177 6.51 -2.58 -0.84
C VAL A 177 7.06 -3.29 -2.06
N CYS A 178 7.73 -2.55 -2.93
CA CYS A 178 8.20 -3.04 -4.21
C CYS A 178 9.61 -2.53 -4.53
N VAL A 179 10.30 -3.26 -5.41
CA VAL A 179 11.52 -2.78 -6.05
C VAL A 179 11.11 -2.06 -7.32
N GLN A 180 11.52 -0.80 -7.45
CA GLN A 180 11.37 0.00 -8.65
C GLN A 180 12.71 0.16 -9.36
N ALA A 181 12.72 0.10 -10.68
CA ALA A 181 13.92 0.21 -11.50
C ALA A 181 13.78 1.25 -12.62
N GLY A 182 14.81 2.08 -12.79
CA GLY A 182 14.98 2.96 -13.94
C GLY A 182 15.63 2.26 -15.14
N LYS A 183 16.02 3.00 -16.18
CA LYS A 183 16.73 2.45 -17.35
C LYS A 183 18.14 1.94 -16.98
N GLY A 184 18.64 0.92 -17.69
CA GLY A 184 20.01 0.40 -17.50
C GLY A 184 20.15 -0.57 -16.32
N THR A 185 19.03 -1.17 -15.91
CA THR A 185 18.90 -2.02 -14.72
C THR A 185 18.67 -3.50 -15.06
N GLU A 186 18.67 -3.84 -16.35
CA GLU A 186 18.27 -5.14 -16.88
C GLU A 186 19.01 -6.32 -16.24
N GLN A 187 20.29 -6.12 -15.93
CA GLN A 187 21.17 -7.13 -15.33
C GLN A 187 20.73 -7.62 -13.93
N TYR A 188 19.93 -6.85 -13.19
CA TYR A 188 19.47 -7.23 -11.85
C TYR A 188 18.02 -7.76 -11.82
N HIS A 189 17.34 -7.83 -12.96
CA HIS A 189 15.96 -8.31 -13.01
C HIS A 189 15.81 -9.76 -12.57
N SER A 190 16.79 -10.63 -12.86
CA SER A 190 16.77 -12.02 -12.41
C SER A 190 16.81 -12.12 -10.88
N TYR A 191 17.65 -11.28 -10.25
CA TYR A 191 17.74 -11.19 -8.80
C TYR A 191 16.46 -10.62 -8.19
N ALA A 192 15.94 -9.52 -8.73
CA ALA A 192 14.68 -8.95 -8.24
C ALA A 192 13.50 -9.94 -8.34
N ARG A 193 13.43 -10.71 -9.43
CA ARG A 193 12.41 -11.77 -9.59
C ARG A 193 12.54 -12.87 -8.55
N SER A 194 13.74 -13.21 -8.08
CA SER A 194 13.93 -14.30 -7.10
C SER A 194 13.42 -13.94 -5.71
N VAL A 195 13.31 -12.64 -5.41
CA VAL A 195 12.76 -12.11 -4.15
C VAL A 195 11.31 -11.60 -4.30
N SER A 196 10.74 -11.64 -5.51
CA SER A 196 9.36 -11.20 -5.76
C SER A 196 8.37 -12.24 -5.23
N SER A 197 7.29 -11.75 -4.62
CA SER A 197 6.17 -12.56 -4.14
C SER A 197 5.13 -12.75 -5.25
N PRO A 198 4.90 -13.98 -5.74
CA PRO A 198 3.88 -14.24 -6.75
C PRO A 198 2.46 -13.91 -6.26
N ILE A 199 2.21 -14.01 -4.95
CA ILE A 199 0.92 -13.65 -4.35
C ILE A 199 0.70 -12.13 -4.47
N LEU A 200 1.73 -11.33 -4.21
CA LEU A 200 1.62 -9.87 -4.29
C LEU A 200 1.53 -9.37 -5.74
N GLU A 201 2.12 -10.09 -6.70
CA GLU A 201 1.90 -9.83 -8.13
C GLU A 201 0.42 -9.95 -8.49
N ILE A 202 -0.25 -11.03 -8.07
CA ILE A 202 -1.70 -11.23 -8.31
C ILE A 202 -2.53 -10.16 -7.59
N VAL A 203 -2.19 -9.83 -6.33
CA VAL A 203 -2.86 -8.77 -5.56
C VAL A 203 -2.76 -7.43 -6.27
N HIS A 204 -1.55 -7.06 -6.71
CA HIS A 204 -1.32 -5.83 -7.47
C HIS A 204 -2.10 -5.84 -8.78
N ASP A 205 -2.04 -6.92 -9.55
CA ASP A 205 -2.70 -7.01 -10.86
C ASP A 205 -4.22 -6.93 -10.75
N ALA A 206 -4.81 -7.48 -9.69
CA ALA A 206 -6.23 -7.36 -9.41
C ALA A 206 -6.63 -5.90 -9.09
N GLU A 207 -5.89 -5.24 -8.19
CA GLU A 207 -6.13 -3.83 -7.84
C GLU A 207 -5.90 -2.90 -9.05
N ALA A 208 -4.86 -3.16 -9.84
CA ALA A 208 -4.51 -2.40 -11.04
C ALA A 208 -5.55 -2.60 -12.15
N GLY A 209 -5.99 -3.84 -12.38
CA GLY A 209 -7.02 -4.16 -13.37
C GLY A 209 -8.32 -3.42 -13.08
N PHE A 210 -8.75 -3.41 -11.81
CA PHE A 210 -9.96 -2.69 -11.38
C PHE A 210 -9.79 -1.17 -11.51
N LYS A 211 -8.69 -0.60 -10.99
CA LYS A 211 -8.39 0.83 -11.09
C LYS A 211 -8.37 1.31 -12.54
N ASN A 212 -7.70 0.57 -13.42
CA ASN A 212 -7.56 0.92 -14.84
C ASN A 212 -8.90 0.87 -15.57
N ALA A 213 -9.74 -0.14 -15.30
CA ALA A 213 -11.09 -0.22 -15.86
C ALA A 213 -11.95 0.99 -15.45
N CYS A 214 -11.83 1.44 -14.19
CA CYS A 214 -12.54 2.62 -13.69
C CYS A 214 -12.03 3.93 -14.33
N ILE A 215 -10.71 4.12 -14.41
CA ILE A 215 -10.09 5.31 -15.01
C ILE A 215 -10.51 5.46 -16.48
N GLN A 216 -10.59 4.36 -17.24
CA GLN A 216 -11.04 4.38 -18.64
C GLN A 216 -12.46 4.96 -18.82
N GLN A 217 -13.29 4.89 -17.77
CA GLN A 217 -14.65 5.43 -17.73
C GLN A 217 -14.73 6.77 -16.99
N LYS A 218 -13.61 7.49 -16.83
CA LYS A 218 -13.51 8.76 -16.08
C LYS A 218 -13.95 8.65 -14.62
N ARG A 219 -13.66 7.49 -13.99
CA ARG A 219 -13.85 7.25 -12.56
C ARG A 219 -12.49 7.17 -11.86
N SER A 220 -11.93 8.32 -11.47
CA SER A 220 -10.59 8.39 -10.86
C SER A 220 -10.61 8.14 -9.34
N LEU A 221 -11.70 8.51 -8.65
CA LEU A 221 -11.91 8.24 -7.22
C LEU A 221 -12.35 6.79 -7.01
N THR A 222 -11.37 5.90 -7.12
CA THR A 222 -11.57 4.44 -7.03
C THR A 222 -10.75 3.88 -5.88
N GLY A 223 -11.40 3.11 -5.01
CA GLY A 223 -10.73 2.34 -3.96
C GLY A 223 -10.63 0.87 -4.34
N ALA A 224 -9.54 0.23 -3.96
CA ALA A 224 -9.32 -1.20 -4.22
C ALA A 224 -8.48 -1.83 -3.12
N LEU A 225 -8.95 -2.98 -2.62
CA LEU A 225 -8.22 -3.81 -1.67
C LEU A 225 -8.36 -5.26 -2.08
N CYS A 226 -7.26 -5.90 -2.48
CA CYS A 226 -7.21 -7.33 -2.72
C CYS A 226 -6.57 -8.04 -1.52
N ILE A 227 -7.31 -8.99 -0.94
CA ILE A 227 -6.88 -9.85 0.16
C ILE A 227 -6.67 -11.25 -0.36
N ALA A 228 -5.49 -11.81 -0.12
CA ALA A 228 -5.16 -13.20 -0.45
C ALA A 228 -5.34 -14.09 0.78
N PHE A 229 -6.02 -15.23 0.62
CA PHE A 229 -6.11 -16.29 1.60
C PHE A 229 -5.94 -17.63 0.90
N GLN A 230 -4.80 -18.30 1.15
CA GLN A 230 -4.41 -19.53 0.45
C GLN A 230 -4.34 -19.31 -1.07
N ASP A 231 -5.11 -20.08 -1.84
CA ASP A 231 -5.22 -20.03 -3.31
C ASP A 231 -6.34 -19.10 -3.80
N LYS A 232 -7.03 -18.42 -2.88
CA LYS A 232 -8.17 -17.55 -3.16
C LYS A 232 -7.84 -16.10 -2.87
N PHE A 233 -8.36 -15.25 -3.73
CA PHE A 233 -8.22 -13.81 -3.64
C PHE A 233 -9.61 -13.20 -3.55
N THR A 234 -9.76 -12.18 -2.73
CA THR A 234 -10.99 -11.38 -2.66
C THR A 234 -10.63 -9.93 -2.90
N LEU A 235 -11.14 -9.37 -3.99
CA LEU A 235 -11.02 -7.96 -4.32
C LEU A 235 -12.27 -7.23 -3.83
N TYR A 236 -12.05 -6.24 -2.99
CA TYR A 236 -13.01 -5.22 -2.62
C TYR A 236 -12.75 -4.01 -3.53
N GLY A 237 -13.78 -3.53 -4.19
CA GLY A 237 -13.70 -2.36 -5.08
C GLY A 237 -14.79 -1.36 -4.77
N SER A 238 -14.47 -0.07 -4.92
CA SER A 238 -15.49 0.98 -4.87
C SER A 238 -15.22 2.09 -5.87
N ILE A 239 -16.28 2.80 -6.23
CA ILE A 239 -16.25 4.01 -7.06
C ILE A 239 -17.01 5.09 -6.30
N PHE A 240 -16.37 6.24 -6.10
CA PHE A 240 -16.98 7.42 -5.50
C PHE A 240 -17.29 8.47 -6.56
N SER A 241 -18.35 9.24 -6.34
CA SER A 241 -18.59 10.46 -7.09
C SER A 241 -17.58 11.55 -6.69
N PRO A 242 -17.19 12.45 -7.62
CA PRO A 242 -16.26 13.55 -7.35
C PRO A 242 -16.67 14.46 -6.19
N ASP A 243 -17.98 14.62 -5.97
CA ASP A 243 -18.55 15.42 -4.89
C ASP A 243 -18.68 14.66 -3.56
N GLY A 244 -18.42 13.34 -3.53
CA GLY A 244 -18.52 12.48 -2.35
C GLY A 244 -19.96 12.13 -1.92
N THR A 245 -20.98 12.50 -2.70
CA THR A 245 -22.39 12.27 -2.36
C THR A 245 -22.90 10.87 -2.73
N GLY A 246 -22.23 10.20 -3.67
CA GLY A 246 -22.59 8.85 -4.13
C GLY A 246 -21.38 7.92 -4.12
N PHE A 247 -21.62 6.66 -3.75
CA PHE A 247 -20.63 5.61 -3.88
C PHE A 247 -21.30 4.28 -4.22
N VAL A 248 -20.57 3.43 -4.94
CA VAL A 248 -20.93 2.03 -5.16
C VAL A 248 -19.74 1.18 -4.76
N GLN A 249 -20.03 0.06 -4.13
CA GLN A 249 -19.00 -0.90 -3.72
C GLN A 249 -19.45 -2.33 -3.99
N GLY A 250 -18.47 -3.21 -4.12
CA GLY A 250 -18.72 -4.62 -4.35
C GLY A 250 -17.47 -5.44 -4.11
N THR A 251 -17.65 -6.75 -4.14
CA THR A 251 -16.58 -7.71 -3.94
C THR A 251 -16.60 -8.77 -5.02
N ALA A 252 -15.43 -9.32 -5.34
CA ALA A 252 -15.28 -10.49 -6.17
C ALA A 252 -14.24 -11.43 -5.57
N SER A 253 -14.55 -12.72 -5.56
CA SER A 253 -13.61 -13.77 -5.17
C SER A 253 -13.16 -14.54 -6.40
N PHE A 254 -11.86 -14.83 -6.48
CA PHE A 254 -11.24 -15.45 -7.64
C PHE A 254 -10.01 -16.28 -7.26
N THR A 255 -9.54 -17.10 -8.19
CA THR A 255 -8.22 -17.74 -8.17
C THR A 255 -7.30 -17.05 -9.17
N SER A 256 -6.02 -17.39 -9.21
CA SER A 256 -5.08 -16.88 -10.22
C SER A 256 -5.59 -17.10 -11.66
N GLU A 257 -6.25 -18.22 -11.92
CA GLU A 257 -6.81 -18.56 -13.23
C GLU A 257 -8.01 -17.68 -13.65
N THR A 258 -8.82 -17.26 -12.68
CA THR A 258 -10.05 -16.49 -12.96
C THR A 258 -9.89 -14.99 -12.71
N LEU A 259 -8.69 -14.51 -12.37
CA LEU A 259 -8.39 -13.11 -12.03
C LEU A 259 -8.98 -12.14 -13.04
N SER A 260 -8.56 -12.23 -14.31
CA SER A 260 -8.96 -11.24 -15.32
C SER A 260 -10.47 -11.18 -15.50
N LYS A 261 -11.14 -12.33 -15.54
CA LYS A 261 -12.59 -12.42 -15.71
C LYS A 261 -13.35 -11.79 -14.55
N GLU A 262 -13.02 -12.16 -13.31
CA GLU A 262 -13.79 -11.73 -12.14
C GLU A 262 -13.50 -10.26 -11.79
N VAL A 263 -12.27 -9.78 -12.00
CA VAL A 263 -11.92 -8.35 -11.84
C VAL A 263 -12.67 -7.49 -12.86
N SER A 264 -12.69 -7.89 -14.14
CA SER A 264 -13.47 -7.19 -15.18
C SER A 264 -14.97 -7.19 -14.86
N ARG A 265 -15.52 -8.33 -14.44
CA ARG A 265 -16.93 -8.44 -14.05
C ARG A 265 -17.28 -7.51 -12.89
N LEU A 266 -16.43 -7.42 -11.87
CA LEU A 266 -16.63 -6.50 -10.75
C LEU A 266 -16.63 -5.04 -11.24
N ALA A 267 -15.63 -4.66 -12.04
CA ALA A 267 -15.54 -3.32 -12.60
C ALA A 267 -16.78 -2.95 -13.43
N GLU A 268 -17.20 -3.82 -14.36
CA GLU A 268 -18.40 -3.61 -15.18
C GLU A 268 -19.66 -3.45 -14.34
N THR A 269 -19.81 -4.27 -13.29
CA THR A 269 -20.95 -4.21 -12.38
C THR A 269 -21.00 -2.88 -11.65
N LEU A 270 -19.89 -2.46 -11.03
CA LEU A 270 -19.84 -1.19 -10.30
C LEU A 270 -19.96 0.01 -11.22
N LEU A 271 -19.35 -0.02 -12.41
CA LEU A 271 -19.50 1.02 -13.41
C LEU A 271 -20.96 1.15 -13.87
N PHE A 272 -21.66 0.03 -14.07
CA PHE A 272 -23.08 0.04 -14.40
C PHE A 272 -23.91 0.69 -13.29
N HIS A 273 -23.66 0.35 -12.02
CA HIS A 273 -24.37 0.93 -10.88
C HIS A 273 -23.97 2.38 -10.58
N SER A 274 -22.80 2.82 -11.03
CA SER A 274 -22.37 4.23 -10.91
C SER A 274 -23.07 5.16 -11.92
N LYS A 275 -23.84 4.63 -12.88
CA LYS A 275 -24.53 5.44 -13.90
C LYS A 275 -25.45 6.45 -13.22
N GLY A 276 -25.24 7.74 -13.49
CA GLY A 276 -25.97 8.86 -12.88
C GLY A 276 -25.19 9.60 -11.79
N MET A 277 -24.09 9.03 -11.27
CA MET A 277 -23.17 9.78 -10.41
C MET A 277 -22.39 10.81 -11.25
N PRO A 278 -22.13 12.02 -10.71
CA PRO A 278 -21.25 13.00 -11.35
C PRO A 278 -19.92 12.37 -11.78
N ILE A 279 -19.36 12.85 -12.89
CA ILE A 279 -18.05 12.43 -13.42
C ILE A 279 -17.09 13.62 -13.39
N GLU A 280 -15.78 13.34 -13.45
CA GLU A 280 -14.75 14.37 -13.63
C GLU A 280 -14.70 14.93 -15.06
#